data_AF-A0A941EK70-F1
#
_entry.id   AF-A0A941EK70-F1
#
_cell.length_a   1.000
_cell.length_b   1.000
_cell.length_c   1.000
_cell.angle_alpha   90.00
_cell.angle_beta   90.00
_cell.angle_gamma   90.00
#
_symmetry.space_group_name_H-M   'P 1'
#
loop_
_entity.id
_entity.type
_entity.pdbx_description
1 polymer ?
#
loop_
_entity_poly.entity_id
_entity_poly.type
_entity_poly.pdbx_seq_one_letter_code
_entity_poly.pdbx_strand_id
1 'polypeptide(L)'
;MGPKLKRVKCPDKTTKFVHRDVSDAYPLSLREGSANLKAKMKSAELANASLEGGYQAKIGGMLMELDEKNNSLMLKFRSAYLVFQGDPCCQAGYLAEQTKSITEAHDRLLSTSFKINGYIQLIKFRPSSAAELTEAFIEVINELHPTSPVLNQAAATAAIGASRSAAATWMAGPPDRSDQPAVGGTPGSNGTAPTSGVPEKSAAQDDPEAVA
;
A
#
# COMPACT_ATOMS: atom_id res chain seq x y z
N MET A 1 37.21 7.73 -14.88
CA MET A 1 36.57 6.78 -13.95
C MET A 1 37.57 6.42 -12.85
N GLY A 2 37.32 6.78 -11.60
CA GLY A 2 38.20 6.41 -10.48
C GLY A 2 38.08 4.92 -10.13
N PRO A 3 39.02 4.35 -9.36
CA PRO A 3 38.96 2.96 -8.94
C PRO A 3 37.73 2.72 -8.04
N LYS A 4 36.92 1.71 -8.38
CA LYS A 4 35.70 1.31 -7.64
C LYS A 4 35.99 0.86 -6.20
N LEU A 5 37.20 0.35 -5.96
CA LEU A 5 37.67 -0.15 -4.67
C LEU A 5 38.75 0.77 -4.09
N LYS A 6 38.63 1.06 -2.80
CA LYS A 6 39.62 1.70 -1.93
C LYS A 6 40.34 0.60 -1.14
N ARG A 7 41.66 0.63 -1.15
CA ARG A 7 42.51 -0.27 -0.36
C ARG A 7 42.81 0.37 0.99
N VAL A 8 42.56 -0.34 2.07
CA VAL A 8 42.84 0.10 3.45
C VAL A 8 43.80 -0.89 4.09
N LYS A 9 44.93 -0.40 4.61
CA LYS A 9 45.89 -1.20 5.37
C LYS A 9 45.47 -1.17 6.83
N CYS A 10 45.29 -2.35 7.42
CA CYS A 10 44.89 -2.50 8.82
C CYS A 10 46.11 -2.63 9.75
N PRO A 11 45.95 -2.33 11.06
CA PRO A 11 47.03 -2.44 12.04
C PRO A 11 47.63 -3.84 12.18
N ASP A 12 46.83 -4.88 11.88
CA ASP A 12 47.21 -6.30 11.85
C ASP A 12 48.02 -6.68 10.60
N LYS A 13 48.45 -5.70 9.79
CA LYS A 13 49.12 -5.85 8.48
C LYS A 13 48.25 -6.49 7.40
N THR A 14 46.96 -6.75 7.65
CA THR A 14 46.03 -7.17 6.60
C THR A 14 45.62 -5.99 5.73
N THR A 15 45.11 -6.31 4.55
CA THR A 15 44.59 -5.31 3.62
C THR A 15 43.12 -5.59 3.37
N LYS A 16 42.28 -4.59 3.57
CA LYS A 16 40.85 -4.64 3.26
C LYS A 16 40.56 -3.86 1.98
N PHE A 17 39.63 -4.37 1.20
CA PHE A 17 39.09 -3.69 0.02
C PHE A 17 37.68 -3.22 0.34
N VAL A 18 37.43 -1.93 0.13
CA VAL A 18 36.16 -1.29 0.42
C VAL A 18 35.67 -0.59 -0.84
N HIS A 19 34.41 -0.77 -1.20
CA HIS A 19 33.82 -0.05 -2.31
C HIS A 19 33.67 1.44 -1.94
N ARG A 20 33.88 2.31 -2.92
CA ARG A 20 33.62 3.74 -2.74
C ARG A 20 32.13 4.04 -2.75
N ASP A 21 31.40 3.40 -3.65
CA ASP A 21 29.95 3.45 -3.73
C ASP A 21 29.35 2.26 -2.97
N VAL A 22 28.38 2.56 -2.10
CA VAL A 22 27.66 1.55 -1.32
C VAL A 22 26.80 0.66 -2.21
N SER A 23 26.35 1.17 -3.35
CA SER A 23 25.55 0.43 -4.34
C SER A 23 26.35 -0.72 -4.96
N ASP A 24 27.66 -0.54 -5.11
CA ASP A 24 28.57 -1.59 -5.59
C ASP A 24 28.87 -2.64 -4.51
N ALA A 25 28.65 -2.31 -3.23
CA ALA A 25 28.86 -3.21 -2.10
C ALA A 25 27.62 -4.02 -1.71
N TYR A 26 26.46 -3.70 -2.27
CA TYR A 26 25.21 -4.35 -1.91
C TYR A 26 25.25 -5.83 -2.34
N PRO A 27 25.13 -6.79 -1.40
CA PRO A 27 25.29 -8.22 -1.67
C PRO A 27 24.38 -8.72 -2.79
N LEU A 28 24.90 -9.58 -3.66
CA LEU A 28 24.15 -10.11 -4.79
C LEU A 28 22.86 -10.81 -4.34
N SER A 29 22.92 -11.60 -3.25
CA SER A 29 21.76 -12.26 -2.66
C SER A 29 20.64 -11.29 -2.28
N LEU A 30 21.00 -10.14 -1.70
CA LEU A 30 20.04 -9.09 -1.37
C LEU A 30 19.51 -8.39 -2.63
N ARG A 31 20.34 -8.17 -3.66
CA ARG A 31 19.89 -7.59 -4.95
C ARG A 31 18.85 -8.48 -5.62
N GLU A 32 19.15 -9.76 -5.74
CA GLU A 32 18.27 -10.75 -6.35
C GLU A 32 17.00 -10.92 -5.54
N GLY A 33 17.13 -10.97 -4.21
CA GLY A 33 16.02 -10.96 -3.28
C GLY A 33 15.08 -9.76 -3.51
N SER A 34 15.61 -8.53 -3.48
CA SER A 34 14.79 -7.32 -3.63
C SER A 34 14.16 -7.24 -5.01
N ALA A 35 14.84 -7.68 -6.07
CA ALA A 35 14.28 -7.76 -7.41
C ALA A 35 13.11 -8.76 -7.48
N ASN A 36 13.27 -9.94 -6.87
CA ASN A 36 12.23 -10.96 -6.79
C ASN A 36 11.02 -10.46 -5.98
N LEU A 37 11.25 -9.84 -4.82
CA LEU A 37 10.20 -9.23 -4.01
C LEU A 37 9.42 -8.19 -4.81
N LYS A 38 10.12 -7.26 -5.49
CA LYS A 38 9.49 -6.23 -6.33
C LYS A 38 8.67 -6.83 -7.48
N ALA A 39 9.15 -7.90 -8.12
CA ALA A 39 8.41 -8.59 -9.16
C ALA A 39 7.11 -9.21 -8.61
N LYS A 40 7.17 -9.85 -7.43
CA LYS A 40 5.99 -10.42 -6.75
C LYS A 40 4.99 -9.35 -6.32
N MET A 41 5.47 -8.22 -5.83
CA MET A 41 4.61 -7.10 -5.47
C MET A 41 3.91 -6.53 -6.69
N LYS A 42 4.62 -6.32 -7.80
CA LYS A 42 3.99 -5.88 -9.07
C LYS A 42 2.94 -6.87 -9.57
N SER A 43 3.21 -8.18 -9.47
CA SER A 43 2.22 -9.21 -9.79
C SER A 43 0.99 -9.10 -8.89
N ALA A 44 1.19 -8.88 -7.59
CA ALA A 44 0.12 -8.70 -6.62
C ALA A 44 -0.68 -7.41 -6.89
N GLU A 45 -0.04 -6.30 -7.24
CA GLU A 45 -0.70 -5.04 -7.62
C GLU A 45 -1.62 -5.22 -8.83
N LEU A 46 -1.11 -5.86 -9.89
CA LEU A 46 -1.90 -6.16 -11.08
C LEU A 46 -3.10 -7.07 -10.75
N ALA A 47 -2.90 -8.07 -9.90
CA ALA A 47 -3.96 -8.96 -9.47
C ALA A 47 -4.95 -8.27 -8.51
N ASN A 48 -4.50 -7.28 -7.73
CA ASN A 48 -5.30 -6.48 -6.82
C ASN A 48 -6.24 -5.52 -7.56
N ALA A 49 -5.80 -4.96 -8.70
CA ALA A 49 -6.60 -4.06 -9.52
C ALA A 49 -7.91 -4.70 -10.04
N SER A 50 -7.99 -6.03 -10.08
CA SER A 50 -9.19 -6.78 -10.47
C SER A 50 -10.15 -7.12 -9.32
N LEU A 51 -9.86 -6.70 -8.08
CA LEU A 51 -10.66 -7.01 -6.90
C LEU A 51 -11.66 -5.90 -6.58
N GLU A 52 -12.75 -6.26 -5.89
CA GLU A 52 -13.70 -5.28 -5.36
C GLU A 52 -13.06 -4.38 -4.29
N GLY A 53 -13.51 -3.13 -4.22
CA GLY A 53 -12.81 -2.02 -3.54
C GLY A 53 -12.43 -2.26 -2.08
N GLY A 54 -13.22 -3.03 -1.32
CA GLY A 54 -12.94 -3.34 0.08
C GLY A 54 -11.69 -4.22 0.29
N TYR A 55 -11.46 -5.17 -0.62
CA TYR A 55 -10.24 -5.99 -0.61
C TYR A 55 -9.08 -5.26 -1.27
N GLN A 56 -9.37 -4.47 -2.30
CA GLN A 56 -8.38 -3.70 -3.04
C GLN A 56 -7.58 -2.75 -2.13
N ALA A 57 -8.27 -1.99 -1.28
CA ALA A 57 -7.65 -1.05 -0.36
C ALA A 57 -6.74 -1.74 0.67
N LYS A 58 -7.17 -2.89 1.21
CA LYS A 58 -6.41 -3.66 2.20
C LYS A 58 -5.12 -4.24 1.63
N ILE A 59 -5.24 -4.91 0.49
CA ILE A 59 -4.08 -5.48 -0.21
C ILE A 59 -3.15 -4.37 -0.67
N GLY A 60 -3.69 -3.24 -1.16
CA GLY A 60 -2.90 -2.05 -1.48
C GLY A 60 -2.08 -1.55 -0.29
N GLY A 61 -2.69 -1.44 0.88
CA GLY A 61 -1.99 -1.06 2.12
C GLY A 61 -0.87 -2.03 2.50
N MET A 62 -1.13 -3.35 2.46
CA MET A 62 -0.10 -4.37 2.75
C MET A 62 1.07 -4.31 1.75
N LEU A 63 0.79 -4.07 0.47
CA LEU A 63 1.82 -3.94 -0.56
C LEU A 63 2.65 -2.66 -0.38
N MET A 64 2.03 -1.53 -0.02
CA MET A 64 2.76 -0.30 0.32
C MET A 64 3.70 -0.52 1.52
N GLU A 65 3.21 -1.20 2.56
CA GLU A 65 4.03 -1.48 3.74
C GLU A 65 5.20 -2.42 3.44
N LEU A 66 4.99 -3.44 2.60
CA LEU A 66 6.09 -4.29 2.11
C LEU A 66 7.15 -3.48 1.37
N ASP A 67 6.76 -2.50 0.54
CA ASP A 67 7.71 -1.66 -0.19
C ASP A 67 8.51 -0.79 0.77
N GLU A 68 7.82 -0.18 1.75
CA GLU A 68 8.44 0.63 2.79
C GLU A 68 9.47 -0.18 3.59
N LYS A 69 9.12 -1.40 4.02
CA LYS A 69 10.06 -2.28 4.73
C LYS A 69 11.24 -2.70 3.86
N ASN A 70 11.02 -3.03 2.59
CA ASN A 70 12.10 -3.37 1.66
C ASN A 70 13.07 -2.19 1.46
N ASN A 71 12.53 -0.97 1.29
CA ASN A 71 13.33 0.25 1.20
C ASN A 71 14.10 0.54 2.50
N SER A 72 13.46 0.32 3.65
CA SER A 72 14.10 0.46 4.97
C SER A 72 15.27 -0.52 5.15
N LEU A 73 15.15 -1.77 4.69
CA LEU A 73 16.26 -2.74 4.70
C LEU A 73 17.43 -2.29 3.83
N MET A 74 17.17 -1.72 2.65
CA MET A 74 18.21 -1.14 1.81
C MET A 74 18.92 0.03 2.49
N LEU A 75 18.18 0.91 3.17
CA LEU A 75 18.75 2.01 3.95
C LEU A 75 19.58 1.51 5.13
N LYS A 76 19.13 0.47 5.82
CA LYS A 76 19.86 -0.18 6.93
C LYS A 76 21.19 -0.78 6.47
N PHE A 77 21.21 -1.43 5.30
CA PHE A 77 22.48 -1.88 4.72
C PHE A 77 23.39 -0.70 4.43
N ARG A 78 22.85 0.36 3.81
CA ARG A 78 23.64 1.53 3.44
C ARG A 78 24.29 2.19 4.64
N SER A 79 23.54 2.37 5.73
CA SER A 79 24.08 2.95 6.96
C SER A 79 25.15 2.05 7.59
N ALA A 80 24.90 0.74 7.68
CA ALA A 80 25.89 -0.21 8.20
C ALA A 80 27.18 -0.20 7.37
N TYR A 81 27.07 -0.10 6.05
CA TYR A 81 28.21 -0.05 5.17
C TYR A 81 29.00 1.26 5.29
N LEU A 82 28.35 2.40 5.49
CA LEU A 82 29.03 3.67 5.73
C LEU A 82 29.86 3.63 7.02
N VAL A 83 29.35 3.01 8.07
CA VAL A 83 30.10 2.79 9.32
C VAL A 83 31.33 1.90 9.05
N PHE A 84 31.15 0.82 8.30
CA PHE A 84 32.27 -0.03 7.87
C PHE A 84 33.28 0.70 6.99
N GLN A 85 32.83 1.60 6.12
CA GLN A 85 33.72 2.36 5.25
C GLN A 85 34.60 3.35 6.03
N GLY A 86 34.12 3.86 7.17
CA GLY A 86 34.88 4.70 8.09
C GLY A 86 36.01 3.95 8.80
N ASP A 87 35.75 2.72 9.26
CA ASP A 87 36.74 1.85 9.90
C ASP A 87 36.55 0.37 9.52
N PRO A 88 37.07 -0.07 8.35
CA PRO A 88 36.84 -1.42 7.86
C PRO A 88 37.62 -2.49 8.61
N CYS A 89 38.59 -2.09 9.44
CA CYS A 89 39.42 -3.01 10.21
C CYS A 89 38.68 -3.49 11.46
N CYS A 90 37.94 -2.59 12.13
CA CYS A 90 37.19 -2.94 13.34
C CYS A 90 35.72 -3.29 13.08
N GLN A 91 35.11 -2.75 12.01
CA GLN A 91 33.66 -2.85 11.78
C GLN A 91 33.25 -4.02 10.86
N ALA A 92 34.19 -4.87 10.45
CA ALA A 92 33.87 -6.00 9.57
C ALA A 92 32.85 -6.97 10.20
N GLY A 93 32.98 -7.25 11.50
CA GLY A 93 32.04 -8.10 12.24
C GLY A 93 30.64 -7.47 12.33
N TYR A 94 30.58 -6.17 12.63
CA TYR A 94 29.34 -5.40 12.66
C TYR A 94 28.61 -5.45 11.31
N LEU A 95 29.33 -5.19 10.19
CA LEU A 95 28.71 -5.26 8.86
C LEU A 95 28.18 -6.66 8.54
N ALA A 96 28.92 -7.71 8.91
CA ALA A 96 28.48 -9.09 8.70
C ALA A 96 27.20 -9.41 9.48
N GLU A 97 27.13 -8.99 10.75
CA GLU A 97 25.94 -9.15 11.59
C GLU A 97 24.73 -8.38 11.03
N GLN A 98 24.92 -7.12 10.63
CA GLN A 98 23.85 -6.34 10.01
C GLN A 98 23.38 -6.97 8.70
N THR A 99 24.31 -7.46 7.86
CA THR A 99 23.99 -8.12 6.59
C THR A 99 23.18 -9.39 6.83
N LYS A 100 23.54 -10.20 7.84
CA LYS A 100 22.76 -11.38 8.24
C LYS A 100 21.35 -10.98 8.70
N SER A 101 21.24 -10.02 9.61
CA SER A 101 19.95 -9.51 10.10
C SER A 101 19.04 -9.00 8.97
N ILE A 102 19.63 -8.29 7.99
CA ILE A 102 18.91 -7.79 6.81
C ILE A 102 18.46 -8.94 5.92
N THR A 103 19.29 -9.97 5.74
CA THR A 103 18.95 -11.15 4.92
C THR A 103 17.77 -11.90 5.53
N GLU A 104 17.81 -12.17 6.84
CA GLU A 104 16.70 -12.81 7.56
C GLU A 104 15.41 -11.99 7.50
N ALA A 105 15.51 -10.66 7.59
CA ALA A 105 14.36 -9.77 7.43
C ALA A 105 13.82 -9.79 5.99
N HIS A 106 14.70 -9.84 5.00
CA HIS A 106 14.33 -9.92 3.60
C HIS A 106 13.59 -11.23 3.29
N ASP A 107 14.04 -12.37 3.82
CA ASP A 107 13.38 -13.66 3.65
C ASP A 107 11.97 -13.66 4.25
N ARG A 108 11.78 -12.98 5.39
CA ARG A 108 10.44 -12.75 5.96
C ARG A 108 9.56 -11.94 5.01
N LEU A 109 10.05 -10.84 4.43
CA LEU A 109 9.27 -10.05 3.46
C LEU A 109 8.89 -10.87 2.21
N LEU A 110 9.80 -11.72 1.71
CA LEU A 110 9.50 -12.62 0.60
C LEU A 110 8.35 -13.57 0.96
N SER A 111 8.44 -14.24 2.12
CA SER A 111 7.39 -15.13 2.65
C SER A 111 6.05 -14.41 2.73
N THR A 112 6.02 -13.22 3.34
CA THR A 112 4.81 -12.41 3.46
C THR A 112 4.24 -12.03 2.09
N SER A 113 5.07 -11.70 1.10
CA SER A 113 4.59 -11.43 -0.27
C SER A 113 3.96 -12.65 -0.95
N PHE A 114 4.45 -13.87 -0.65
CA PHE A 114 3.81 -15.10 -1.13
C PHE A 114 2.44 -15.29 -0.49
N LYS A 115 2.30 -15.01 0.81
CA LYS A 115 1.02 -15.09 1.51
C LYS A 115 0.01 -14.07 0.98
N ILE A 116 0.43 -12.83 0.69
CA ILE A 116 -0.43 -11.83 0.04
C ILE A 116 -0.90 -12.31 -1.33
N ASN A 117 -0.01 -12.89 -2.14
CA ASN A 117 -0.39 -13.47 -3.42
C ASN A 117 -1.38 -14.64 -3.24
N GLY A 118 -1.14 -15.52 -2.28
CA GLY A 118 -2.08 -16.60 -1.93
C GLY A 118 -3.45 -16.05 -1.51
N TYR A 119 -3.47 -15.00 -0.71
CA TYR A 119 -4.69 -14.31 -0.28
C TYR A 119 -5.48 -13.72 -1.47
N ILE A 120 -4.79 -13.06 -2.40
CA ILE A 120 -5.42 -12.56 -3.64
C ILE A 120 -6.06 -13.71 -4.42
N GLN A 121 -5.39 -14.86 -4.54
CA GLN A 121 -5.96 -16.01 -5.24
C GLN A 121 -7.18 -16.59 -4.52
N LEU A 122 -7.14 -16.68 -3.19
CA LEU A 122 -8.30 -17.13 -2.39
C LEU A 122 -9.52 -16.23 -2.62
N ILE A 123 -9.35 -14.91 -2.64
CA ILE A 123 -10.44 -13.98 -2.93
C ILE A 123 -11.02 -14.23 -4.33
N LYS A 124 -10.16 -14.45 -5.33
CA LYS A 124 -10.58 -14.67 -6.72
C LYS A 124 -11.36 -15.98 -6.91
N PHE A 125 -10.91 -17.07 -6.28
CA PHE A 125 -11.50 -18.40 -6.50
C PHE A 125 -12.61 -18.75 -5.50
N ARG A 126 -12.61 -18.15 -4.30
CA ARG A 126 -13.55 -18.46 -3.21
C ARG A 126 -13.94 -17.20 -2.42
N PRO A 127 -14.69 -16.26 -3.03
CA PRO A 127 -15.09 -15.02 -2.35
C PRO A 127 -16.01 -15.24 -1.14
N SER A 128 -16.66 -16.41 -1.03
CA SER A 128 -17.70 -16.68 -0.03
C SER A 128 -17.19 -17.14 1.35
N SER A 129 -15.92 -17.54 1.51
CA SER A 129 -15.38 -18.01 2.80
C SER A 129 -14.76 -16.88 3.62
N ALA A 130 -15.60 -15.96 4.09
CA ALA A 130 -15.16 -14.78 4.83
C ALA A 130 -14.30 -15.10 6.08
N ALA A 131 -14.53 -16.24 6.74
CA ALA A 131 -13.72 -16.69 7.88
C ALA A 131 -12.28 -17.03 7.46
N GLU A 132 -12.10 -17.85 6.42
CA GLU A 132 -10.78 -18.20 5.88
C GLU A 132 -10.03 -16.96 5.36
N LEU A 133 -10.75 -16.03 4.72
CA LEU A 133 -10.19 -14.76 4.28
C LEU A 133 -9.79 -13.84 5.45
N THR A 134 -10.44 -13.96 6.60
CA THR A 134 -10.09 -13.19 7.81
C THR A 134 -8.85 -13.77 8.46
N GLU A 135 -8.78 -15.08 8.60
CA GLU A 135 -7.62 -15.77 9.18
C GLU A 135 -6.35 -15.54 8.36
N ALA A 136 -6.43 -15.70 7.03
CA ALA A 136 -5.30 -15.46 6.14
C ALA A 136 -4.81 -14.01 6.20
N PHE A 137 -5.72 -13.04 6.33
CA PHE A 137 -5.37 -11.62 6.47
C PHE A 137 -4.70 -11.31 7.82
N ILE A 138 -5.23 -11.86 8.92
CA ILE A 138 -4.63 -11.75 10.25
C ILE A 138 -3.22 -12.33 10.27
N GLU A 139 -3.02 -13.48 9.61
CA GLU A 139 -1.72 -14.12 9.51
C GLU A 139 -0.70 -13.22 8.82
N VAL A 140 -1.06 -12.62 7.68
CA VAL A 140 -0.20 -11.69 6.94
C VAL A 140 0.14 -10.45 7.78
N ILE A 141 -0.86 -9.84 8.43
CA ILE A 141 -0.64 -8.66 9.26
C ILE A 141 0.25 -8.99 10.46
N ASN A 142 0.09 -10.15 11.11
CA ASN A 142 0.91 -10.51 12.25
C ASN A 142 2.38 -10.75 11.87
N GLU A 143 2.67 -11.20 10.65
CA GLU A 143 4.05 -11.26 10.15
C GLU A 143 4.63 -9.88 9.85
N LEU A 144 3.80 -8.95 9.34
CA LEU A 144 4.22 -7.56 9.15
C LEU A 144 4.40 -6.85 10.51
N HIS A 145 3.54 -7.12 11.49
CA HIS A 145 3.46 -6.45 12.79
C HIS A 145 3.49 -7.46 13.94
N PRO A 146 4.65 -8.06 14.27
CA PRO A 146 4.74 -9.05 15.33
C PRO A 146 4.47 -8.46 16.74
N THR A 147 4.45 -7.14 16.88
CA THR A 147 4.37 -6.44 18.16
C THR A 147 2.97 -6.25 18.74
N SER A 148 1.87 -6.52 18.02
CA SER A 148 0.52 -6.53 18.64
C SER A 148 -0.54 -7.37 17.90
N PRO A 149 -0.57 -8.69 18.13
CA PRO A 149 -1.54 -9.59 17.49
C PRO A 149 -3.01 -9.25 17.78
N VAL A 150 -3.29 -8.72 18.96
CA VAL A 150 -4.66 -8.42 19.43
C VAL A 150 -5.25 -7.20 18.72
N LEU A 151 -4.45 -6.15 18.48
CA LEU A 151 -4.88 -4.98 17.71
C LEU A 151 -5.07 -5.34 16.23
N ASN A 152 -4.21 -6.20 15.70
CA ASN A 152 -4.30 -6.71 14.34
C ASN A 152 -5.56 -7.55 14.11
N GLN A 153 -5.95 -8.38 15.10
CA GLN A 153 -7.18 -9.18 15.05
C GLN A 153 -8.45 -8.30 15.05
N ALA A 154 -8.49 -7.28 15.90
CA ALA A 154 -9.61 -6.36 15.96
C ALA A 154 -9.75 -5.53 14.67
N ALA A 155 -8.63 -5.02 14.14
CA ALA A 155 -8.60 -4.28 12.88
C ALA A 155 -9.01 -5.15 11.68
N ALA A 156 -8.55 -6.41 11.63
CA ALA A 156 -8.94 -7.37 10.59
C ALA A 156 -10.44 -7.68 10.60
N THR A 157 -11.00 -7.96 11.77
CA THR A 157 -12.42 -8.31 11.93
C THR A 157 -13.32 -7.13 11.58
N ALA A 158 -13.00 -5.93 12.06
CA ALA A 158 -13.75 -4.71 11.74
C ALA A 158 -13.71 -4.37 10.25
N ALA A 159 -12.53 -4.50 9.62
CA ALA A 159 -12.37 -4.15 8.23
C ALA A 159 -13.10 -5.13 7.29
N ILE A 160 -13.21 -6.41 7.65
CA ILE A 160 -13.95 -7.41 6.85
C ILE A 160 -15.47 -7.27 7.02
N GLY A 161 -15.94 -6.92 8.22
CA GLY A 161 -17.33 -6.52 8.43
C GLY A 161 -17.75 -5.36 7.53
N ALA A 162 -16.91 -4.33 7.41
CA ALA A 162 -17.16 -3.17 6.56
C ALA A 162 -17.15 -3.49 5.04
N SER A 163 -16.28 -4.41 4.60
CA SER A 163 -16.28 -4.87 3.19
C SER A 163 -17.54 -5.69 2.87
N ARG A 164 -18.03 -6.47 3.83
CA ARG A 164 -19.27 -7.27 3.70
C ARG A 164 -20.51 -6.40 3.61
N SER A 165 -20.64 -5.37 4.46
CA SER A 165 -21.79 -4.46 4.39
C SER A 165 -21.79 -3.66 3.09
N ALA A 166 -20.63 -3.22 2.61
CA ALA A 166 -20.51 -2.56 1.31
C ALA A 166 -20.91 -3.48 0.14
N ALA A 167 -20.45 -4.74 0.13
CA ALA A 167 -20.82 -5.73 -0.89
C ALA A 167 -22.31 -6.12 -0.82
N ALA A 168 -22.88 -6.26 0.38
CA ALA A 168 -24.29 -6.53 0.58
C ALA A 168 -25.19 -5.39 0.08
N THR A 169 -24.75 -4.14 0.25
CA THR A 169 -25.48 -2.95 -0.24
C THR A 169 -25.44 -2.87 -1.78
N TRP A 170 -24.36 -3.34 -2.41
CA TRP A 170 -24.25 -3.45 -3.86
C TRP A 170 -25.11 -4.60 -4.44
N MET A 171 -25.15 -5.75 -3.77
CA MET A 171 -25.96 -6.90 -4.19
C MET A 171 -27.47 -6.72 -3.96
N ALA A 172 -27.86 -5.87 -3.01
CA ALA A 172 -29.28 -5.58 -2.74
C ALA A 172 -29.93 -4.67 -3.80
N GLY A 173 -29.14 -4.07 -4.71
CA GLY A 173 -29.62 -3.04 -5.64
C GLY A 173 -29.96 -1.72 -4.93
N PRO A 174 -30.05 -0.59 -5.67
CA PRO A 174 -30.52 0.66 -5.08
C PRO A 174 -31.92 0.44 -4.48
N PRO A 175 -32.23 0.99 -3.30
CA PRO A 175 -33.54 0.83 -2.68
C PRO A 175 -34.59 1.27 -3.70
N ASP A 176 -35.50 0.35 -4.01
CA ASP A 176 -36.63 0.62 -4.90
C ASP A 176 -37.39 1.83 -4.35
N ARG A 177 -37.55 2.85 -5.18
CA ARG A 177 -38.22 4.12 -4.84
C ARG A 177 -39.75 3.94 -4.77
N SER A 178 -40.25 2.72 -4.79
CA SER A 178 -41.67 2.36 -4.85
C SER A 178 -42.41 2.48 -3.51
N ASP A 179 -41.72 2.66 -2.39
CA ASP A 179 -42.33 2.88 -1.06
C ASP A 179 -42.25 4.34 -0.58
N GLN A 180 -42.39 5.32 -1.47
CA GLN A 180 -42.86 6.64 -1.03
C GLN A 180 -44.39 6.61 -0.88
N PRO A 181 -44.95 6.86 0.33
CA PRO A 181 -46.39 6.97 0.48
C PRO A 181 -46.89 8.13 -0.40
N ALA A 182 -47.91 7.84 -1.21
CA ALA A 182 -48.57 8.80 -2.07
C ALA A 182 -49.08 9.99 -1.26
N VAL A 183 -48.48 11.17 -1.46
CA VAL A 183 -49.02 12.44 -0.97
C VAL A 183 -50.17 12.82 -1.90
N GLY A 184 -51.35 12.29 -1.61
CA GLY A 184 -52.61 12.69 -2.23
C GLY A 184 -53.33 13.72 -1.37
N GLY A 185 -53.66 14.87 -1.97
CA GLY A 185 -54.83 15.67 -1.58
C GLY A 185 -54.55 17.07 -1.03
N THR A 186 -54.50 18.07 -1.91
CA THR A 186 -55.21 19.35 -1.69
C THR A 186 -56.62 19.20 -2.31
N PRO A 187 -57.68 19.86 -1.80
CA PRO A 187 -57.84 21.32 -2.01
C PRO A 187 -58.58 22.09 -0.90
N GLY A 188 -58.35 23.41 -0.83
CA GLY A 188 -59.15 24.32 0.00
C GLY A 188 -58.61 25.75 0.04
N SER A 189 -59.11 26.59 -0.87
CA SER A 189 -58.85 28.01 -1.09
C SER A 189 -59.26 28.95 0.06
N ASN A 190 -58.54 30.06 0.27
CA ASN A 190 -59.04 31.43 0.00
C ASN A 190 -58.08 32.56 0.45
N GLY A 191 -57.88 33.52 -0.47
CA GLY A 191 -57.65 34.96 -0.24
C GLY A 191 -56.32 35.36 0.42
N THR A 192 -55.55 36.35 -0.04
CA THR A 192 -55.92 37.61 -0.69
C THR A 192 -54.62 38.27 -1.18
N ALA A 193 -54.57 38.72 -2.43
CA ALA A 193 -53.64 39.76 -2.92
C ALA A 193 -54.45 41.08 -2.99
N PRO A 194 -53.89 42.31 -3.18
CA PRO A 194 -52.77 42.57 -4.08
C PRO A 194 -51.91 43.87 -3.87
N THR A 195 -51.00 44.06 -4.84
CA THR A 195 -50.47 45.30 -5.46
C THR A 195 -49.31 46.09 -4.86
N SER A 196 -48.25 46.22 -5.70
CA SER A 196 -47.63 47.45 -6.25
C SER A 196 -46.10 47.35 -6.18
N GLY A 197 -45.28 47.55 -7.22
CA GLY A 197 -45.50 47.93 -8.61
C GLY A 197 -44.17 47.87 -9.40
N VAL A 198 -44.30 47.51 -10.69
CA VAL A 198 -43.70 48.05 -11.93
C VAL A 198 -42.16 48.22 -12.09
N PRO A 199 -41.62 48.04 -13.34
CA PRO A 199 -40.27 47.56 -13.66
C PRO A 199 -39.40 48.55 -14.47
N GLU A 200 -38.12 48.21 -14.72
CA GLU A 200 -37.26 48.68 -15.83
C GLU A 200 -35.88 47.97 -15.65
N LYS A 201 -35.04 47.55 -16.61
CA LYS A 201 -34.82 47.78 -18.06
C LYS A 201 -33.72 46.74 -18.44
N SER A 202 -33.92 45.80 -19.38
CA SER A 202 -33.58 45.82 -20.82
C SER A 202 -32.09 45.90 -21.22
N ALA A 203 -31.76 45.14 -22.28
CA ALA A 203 -30.52 45.00 -23.10
C ALA A 203 -29.58 43.83 -22.67
N ALA A 204 -29.42 42.69 -23.36
CA ALA A 204 -29.41 42.27 -24.78
C ALA A 204 -28.11 42.57 -25.57
N GLN A 205 -27.71 41.55 -26.35
CA GLN A 205 -26.73 41.45 -27.47
C GLN A 205 -25.33 40.93 -27.13
N ASP A 206 -24.96 39.71 -27.58
CA ASP A 206 -24.56 39.27 -28.95
C ASP A 206 -23.18 39.88 -29.32
N ASP A 207 -22.15 39.21 -29.81
CA ASP A 207 -21.96 37.92 -30.50
C ASP A 207 -20.43 37.59 -30.51
N PRO A 208 -19.96 36.43 -31.03
CA PRO A 208 -18.59 35.93 -30.96
C PRO A 208 -17.75 36.31 -32.19
N GLU A 209 -16.42 36.24 -32.06
CA GLU A 209 -15.55 36.10 -33.24
C GLU A 209 -14.34 35.22 -32.95
N ALA A 210 -14.23 34.18 -33.77
CA ALA A 210 -13.07 33.30 -33.90
C ALA A 210 -12.09 33.91 -34.90
N VAL A 211 -10.78 33.89 -34.61
CA VAL A 211 -9.76 33.91 -35.67
C VAL A 211 -8.54 33.10 -35.24
N ALA A 212 -8.27 32.08 -36.07
CA ALA A 212 -7.00 31.45 -36.47
C ALA A 212 -5.81 31.37 -35.49
#